data_AF-A0A257KZ77-F1
#
_entry.id   AF-A0A257KZ77-F1
#
_cell.length_a   1.000
_cell.length_b   1.000
_cell.length_c   1.000
_cell.angle_alpha   90.00
_cell.angle_beta   90.00
_cell.angle_gamma   90.00
#
_symmetry.space_group_name_H-M   'P 1'
#
loop_
_entity.id
_entity.type
_entity.pdbx_description
1 polymer ?
#
loop_
_entity_poly.entity_id
_entity_poly.type
_entity_poly.pdbx_seq_one_letter_code
_entity_poly.pdbx_strand_id
1 'polypeptide(L)'
;MEQIIGPLTKLGRFLLAVPMAVFGILHFMAADAMAGMVPLPGGVIWVYVTGIALIGAGVSIIIQKKARLASTLLAVLLLIFVFAIHLPGALAG
;
A
#
# COMPACT_ATOMS: atom_id res chain seq x y z
N MET A 1 -18.92 26.34 2.22
CA MET A 1 -18.08 25.19 2.63
C MET A 1 -17.98 24.12 1.55
N GLU A 2 -19.09 23.69 0.94
CA GLU A 2 -19.12 22.61 -0.07
C GLU A 2 -18.23 22.84 -1.30
N GLN A 3 -18.07 24.09 -1.75
CA GLN A 3 -17.16 24.47 -2.84
C GLN A 3 -15.68 24.17 -2.59
N ILE A 4 -15.28 23.99 -1.32
CA ILE A 4 -13.90 23.70 -0.92
C ILE A 4 -13.73 22.22 -0.56
N ILE A 5 -14.71 21.62 0.14
CA ILE A 5 -14.61 20.23 0.64
C ILE A 5 -14.59 19.20 -0.50
N GLY A 6 -15.37 19.41 -1.57
CA GLY A 6 -15.40 18.50 -2.71
C GLY A 6 -14.04 18.35 -3.40
N PRO A 7 -13.40 19.45 -3.85
CA PRO A 7 -12.05 19.41 -4.41
C PRO A 7 -10.99 18.83 -3.47
N LEU A 8 -11.00 19.21 -2.19
CA LEU A 8 -10.04 18.68 -1.20
C LEU A 8 -10.18 17.17 -1.01
N THR A 9 -11.41 16.65 -0.97
CA THR A 9 -11.66 15.21 -0.85
C THR A 9 -11.15 14.46 -2.07
N LYS A 10 -11.33 15.02 -3.28
CA LYS A 10 -10.77 14.44 -4.51
C LYS A 10 -9.25 14.47 -4.49
N LEU A 11 -8.64 15.59 -4.09
CA LEU A 11 -7.20 15.72 -4.02
C LEU A 11 -6.59 14.71 -3.04
N GLY A 12 -7.11 14.63 -1.80
CA GLY A 12 -6.63 13.68 -0.79
C GLY A 12 -6.72 12.23 -1.26
N ARG A 13 -7.78 11.88 -2.01
CA ARG A 13 -7.93 10.57 -2.63
C ARG A 13 -6.81 10.25 -3.61
N PHE A 14 -6.45 11.18 -4.50
CA PHE A 14 -5.36 10.97 -5.45
C PHE A 14 -3.99 10.97 -4.76
N LEU A 15 -3.79 11.83 -3.75
CA LEU A 15 -2.57 11.85 -2.94
C LEU A 15 -2.35 10.54 -2.19
N LEU A 16 -3.41 9.83 -1.81
CA LEU A 16 -3.29 8.48 -1.25
C LEU A 16 -3.10 7.42 -2.34
N ALA A 17 -3.95 7.42 -3.38
CA ALA A 17 -4.04 6.31 -4.31
C ALA A 17 -2.85 6.20 -5.27
N VAL A 18 -2.34 7.33 -5.78
CA VAL A 18 -1.27 7.35 -6.78
C VAL A 18 0.04 6.80 -6.21
N PRO A 19 0.54 7.28 -5.04
CA PRO A 19 1.75 6.71 -4.46
C PRO A 19 1.61 5.22 -4.14
N MET A 20 0.44 4.77 -3.70
CA MET A 20 0.23 3.34 -3.42
C MET A 20 0.33 2.50 -4.69
N ALA A 21 -0.25 2.95 -5.81
CA ALA A 21 -0.07 2.28 -7.09
C ALA A 21 1.41 2.28 -7.54
N VAL A 22 2.12 3.40 -7.39
CA VAL A 22 3.54 3.50 -7.72
C VAL A 22 4.38 2.56 -6.86
N PHE A 23 4.18 2.54 -5.54
CA PHE A 23 4.85 1.59 -4.65
C PHE A 23 4.55 0.15 -5.04
N GLY A 24 3.30 -0.16 -5.42
CA GLY A 24 2.96 -1.48 -5.92
C GLY A 24 3.77 -1.87 -7.15
N ILE A 25 3.99 -0.96 -8.11
CA ILE A 25 4.88 -1.18 -9.25
C ILE A 25 6.33 -1.40 -8.79
N LEU A 26 6.82 -0.59 -7.85
CA LEU A 26 8.17 -0.72 -7.31
C LEU A 26 8.40 -2.09 -6.62
N HIS A 27 7.37 -2.70 -6.03
CA HIS A 27 7.45 -4.06 -5.48
C HIS A 27 7.73 -5.10 -6.57
N PHE A 28 7.24 -4.91 -7.79
CA PHE A 28 7.59 -5.79 -8.91
C PHE A 28 9.02 -5.55 -9.40
N MET A 29 9.43 -4.27 -9.48
CA MET A 29 10.74 -3.89 -9.99
C MET A 29 11.90 -4.26 -9.05
N ALA A 30 11.64 -4.28 -7.73
CA ALA A 30 12.66 -4.54 -6.71
C ALA A 30 12.39 -5.83 -5.91
N ALA A 31 11.63 -6.78 -6.48
CA ALA A 31 11.09 -7.92 -5.74
C ALA A 31 12.18 -8.74 -5.02
N ASP A 32 13.26 -9.08 -5.72
CA ASP A 32 14.36 -9.87 -5.16
C ASP A 32 15.10 -9.12 -4.05
N ALA A 33 15.31 -7.81 -4.22
CA ALA A 33 15.94 -6.96 -3.21
C ALA A 33 15.10 -6.85 -1.93
N MET A 34 13.78 -7.01 -2.04
CA MET A 34 12.85 -6.95 -0.91
C MET A 34 12.56 -8.31 -0.26
N ALA A 35 12.89 -9.42 -0.93
CA ALA A 35 12.53 -10.76 -0.47
C ALA A 35 13.04 -11.08 0.94
N GLY A 36 14.23 -10.61 1.30
CA GLY A 36 14.82 -10.79 2.64
C GLY A 36 14.13 -10.01 3.76
N MET A 37 13.28 -9.03 3.43
CA MET A 37 12.52 -8.26 4.42
C MET A 37 11.22 -8.94 4.84
N VAL A 38 10.77 -9.97 4.13
CA VAL A 38 9.51 -10.65 4.40
C VAL A 38 9.70 -11.63 5.57
N PRO A 39 9.01 -11.46 6.72
CA PRO A 39 9.17 -12.31 7.90
C PRO A 39 8.38 -13.64 7.79
N LEU A 40 8.19 -14.14 6.56
CA LEU A 40 7.43 -15.36 6.25
C LEU A 40 8.23 -16.22 5.26
N PRO A 41 8.14 -17.55 5.35
CA PRO A 41 8.65 -18.42 4.31
C PRO A 41 7.94 -18.16 2.98
N GLY A 42 8.67 -18.30 1.86
CA GLY A 42 8.16 -18.07 0.50
C GLY A 42 8.80 -16.89 -0.25
N GLY A 43 9.60 -16.07 0.43
CA GLY A 43 10.48 -15.08 -0.19
C GLY A 43 9.74 -14.10 -1.12
N VAL A 44 10.19 -14.03 -2.38
CA VAL A 44 9.75 -13.03 -3.38
C VAL A 44 8.25 -13.07 -3.68
N ILE A 45 7.58 -14.21 -3.49
CA ILE A 45 6.14 -14.37 -3.78
C ILE A 45 5.31 -13.34 -3.00
N TRP A 46 5.64 -13.13 -1.74
CA TRP A 46 4.92 -12.17 -0.88
C TRP A 46 5.13 -10.73 -1.31
N VAL A 47 6.27 -10.41 -1.93
CA VAL A 47 6.55 -9.08 -2.47
C VAL A 47 5.65 -8.80 -3.66
N TYR A 48 5.48 -9.77 -4.57
CA TYR A 48 4.55 -9.64 -5.69
C TYR A 48 3.08 -9.57 -5.24
N VAL A 49 2.66 -10.42 -4.29
CA VAL A 49 1.31 -10.38 -3.70
C VAL A 49 1.02 -8.99 -3.12
N THR A 50 2.00 -8.44 -2.40
CA THR A 50 1.93 -7.08 -1.87
C THR A 50 1.81 -6.04 -2.98
N GLY A 51 2.61 -6.14 -4.03
CA GLY A 51 2.55 -5.24 -5.19
C GLY A 51 1.16 -5.24 -5.85
N ILE A 52 0.55 -6.41 -6.04
CA ILE A 52 -0.81 -6.56 -6.55
C ILE A 52 -1.82 -5.87 -5.63
N ALA A 53 -1.71 -6.07 -4.31
CA ALA A 53 -2.61 -5.47 -3.35
C ALA A 53 -2.52 -3.93 -3.36
N LEU A 54 -1.31 -3.37 -3.44
CA LEU A 54 -1.07 -1.93 -3.50
C LEU A 54 -1.61 -1.29 -4.79
N ILE A 55 -1.36 -1.92 -5.95
CA ILE A 55 -1.92 -1.48 -7.25
C ILE A 55 -3.45 -1.57 -7.21
N GLY A 56 -3.99 -2.70 -6.77
CA GLY A 56 -5.42 -2.93 -6.66
C GLY A 56 -6.10 -1.90 -5.76
N ALA A 57 -5.48 -1.55 -4.63
CA ALA A 57 -5.95 -0.50 -3.75
C ALA A 57 -5.95 0.87 -4.45
N GLY A 58 -4.85 1.26 -5.08
CA GLY A 58 -4.74 2.51 -5.83
C GLY A 58 -5.82 2.62 -6.92
N VAL A 59 -5.97 1.60 -7.75
CA VAL A 59 -6.97 1.54 -8.83
C VAL A 59 -8.39 1.63 -8.25
N SER A 60 -8.71 0.81 -7.25
CA SER A 60 -10.03 0.78 -6.60
C SER A 60 -10.41 2.14 -5.99
N ILE A 61 -9.45 2.83 -5.36
CA ILE A 61 -9.63 4.15 -4.79
C ILE A 61 -9.81 5.20 -5.90
N ILE A 62 -9.08 5.14 -7.01
CA ILE A 62 -9.25 6.09 -8.13
C ILE A 62 -10.62 5.95 -8.78
N ILE A 63 -11.02 4.73 -9.15
CA ILE A 63 -12.28 4.47 -9.87
C ILE A 63 -13.51 4.39 -8.94
N GLN A 64 -13.29 4.47 -7.63
CA GLN A 64 -14.33 4.41 -6.60
C GLN A 64 -15.15 3.11 -6.55
N LYS A 65 -14.63 2.01 -7.09
CA LYS A 65 -15.27 0.69 -7.02
C LYS A 65 -14.68 -0.09 -5.87
N LYS A 66 -15.50 -0.44 -4.87
CA LYS A 66 -15.07 -1.10 -3.63
C LYS A 66 -14.02 -0.29 -2.83
N ALA A 67 -13.93 1.03 -3.04
CA ALA A 67 -12.92 1.88 -2.42
C ALA A 67 -12.85 1.77 -0.89
N ARG A 68 -14.01 1.67 -0.20
CA ARG A 68 -14.02 1.47 1.25
C ARG A 68 -13.29 0.20 1.67
N LEU A 69 -13.61 -0.93 1.04
CA LEU A 69 -12.97 -2.22 1.33
C LEU A 69 -11.48 -2.16 0.99
N ALA A 70 -11.12 -1.62 -0.18
CA ALA A 70 -9.73 -1.49 -0.61
C ALA A 70 -8.91 -0.61 0.34
N SER A 71 -9.44 0.53 0.79
CA SER A 71 -8.78 1.39 1.77
C SER A 71 -8.65 0.72 3.13
N THR A 72 -9.63 -0.06 3.58
CA THR A 72 -9.53 -0.84 4.82
C THR A 72 -8.45 -1.91 4.73
N LEU A 73 -8.42 -2.69 3.64
CA LEU A 73 -7.39 -3.71 3.41
C LEU A 73 -6.00 -3.10 3.27
N LEU A 74 -5.89 -1.95 2.59
CA LEU A 74 -4.65 -1.19 2.51
C LEU A 74 -4.17 -0.74 3.90
N ALA A 75 -5.06 -0.22 4.74
CA ALA A 75 -4.71 0.17 6.10
C ALA A 75 -4.22 -1.02 6.93
N VAL A 76 -4.89 -2.17 6.83
CA VAL A 76 -4.45 -3.42 7.47
C VAL A 76 -3.07 -3.84 6.96
N LEU A 77 -2.84 -3.82 5.65
CA LEU A 77 -1.55 -4.15 5.05
C LEU A 77 -0.42 -3.23 5.56
N LEU A 78 -0.66 -1.92 5.63
CA LEU A 78 0.33 -0.97 6.15
C LEU A 78 0.62 -1.20 7.64
N LEU A 79 -0.40 -1.53 8.44
CA LEU A 79 -0.19 -1.91 9.84
C LEU A 79 0.64 -3.18 9.96
N ILE A 80 0.43 -4.17 9.10
CA ILE A 80 1.28 -5.37 9.04
C ILE A 80 2.73 -4.98 8.78
N PHE A 81 3.03 -4.06 7.84
CA PHE A 81 4.41 -3.60 7.62
C PHE A 81 5.00 -2.89 8.83
N VAL A 82 4.22 -2.00 9.45
CA VAL A 82 4.65 -1.30 10.67
C VAL A 82 5.08 -2.31 11.72
N PHE A 83 4.24 -3.29 12.04
CA PHE A 83 4.53 -4.22 13.13
C PHE A 83 5.52 -5.33 12.78
N ALA A 84 5.46 -5.86 11.55
CA ALA A 84 6.23 -7.04 11.17
C ALA A 84 7.60 -6.71 10.56
N ILE A 85 7.76 -5.52 9.94
CA ILE A 85 8.98 -5.15 9.22
C ILE A 85 9.67 -3.96 9.90
N HIS A 86 8.95 -2.86 10.12
CA HIS A 86 9.58 -1.62 10.57
C HIS A 86 9.82 -1.57 12.08
N LEU A 87 8.89 -2.04 12.90
CA LEU A 87 8.99 -2.00 14.35
C LEU A 87 10.18 -2.81 14.89
N PRO A 88 10.46 -4.05 14.42
CA PRO A 88 11.65 -4.78 14.86
C PRO A 88 12.95 -4.03 14.59
N GLY A 89 13.08 -3.41 13.40
CA GLY A 89 14.23 -2.57 13.06
C GLY A 89 14.34 -1.34 13.95
N ALA A 90 13.24 -0.62 14.15
CA ALA A 90 13.22 0.56 15.02
C ALA A 90 13.56 0.26 16.49
N LEU A 91 13.25 -0.93 16.98
CA LEU A 91 13.60 -1.38 18.33
C LEU A 91 15.06 -1.87 18.43
N ALA A 92 15.68 -2.28 17.32
CA ALA A 92 17.05 -2.78 17.30
C ALA A 92 18.12 -1.66 17.29
N GLY A 93 17.72 -0.42 16.99
CA GLY A 93 18.61 0.75 16.86
C GLY A 93 19.14 0.94 15.44
#